data_AF-A0A951CVR9-F1
#
_entry.id   AF-A0A951CVR9-F1
#
_cell.length_a   1.000
_cell.length_b   1.000
_cell.length_c   1.000
_cell.angle_alpha   90.00
_cell.angle_beta   90.00
_cell.angle_gamma   90.00
#
_symmetry.space_group_name_H-M   'P 1'
#
loop_
_entity.id
_entity.type
_entity.pdbx_description
1 polymer ?
#
loop_
_entity_poly.entity_id
_entity_poly.type
_entity_poly.pdbx_seq_one_letter_code
_entity_poly.pdbx_strand_id
1 'polypeptide(L)'
;MSVISDVIPRQAVYSALRLNLPYFAVACAIAIGGAASLLLARLRSRERLLLWVGICSILYALRLFAQNELVRAALNAPGNEFAPIAFCISYSINIPFALFAIELLGRGWKRSIAIWAWLCCLFAVIAVPVSLLIHRLHWADVTNAVLVVGGTVLLLSHLAVARRAGNVLAASLFWPVVVFAVFVLLENFGFTIRGLSVEPIGMVALLIGLGSVALRRALATERKLIDVEQELSTARRIQFAILPESAPEFEGVRVAMLYRPMTSVAGDFYDFQVSGDLLTILVADVSGHGVPAALVSSMLKVCFTAQRRNASNPAAILSGLAGMLGGSLGGQYVTAACATIDRKARMITYSGAGHPPSILARCEAGDAMFLDQNGLFLGPFPNAAYENMSTPF
;
A
#
# COMPACT_ATOMS: atom_id res chain seq x y z
N MET A 1 47.32 52.70 -25.37
CA MET A 1 46.30 53.03 -24.35
C MET A 1 45.01 53.35 -25.09
N SER A 2 44.14 52.36 -25.26
CA SER A 2 42.72 52.54 -25.67
C SER A 2 42.00 51.21 -25.47
N VAL A 3 41.76 50.87 -24.20
CA VAL A 3 40.82 49.81 -23.82
C VAL A 3 39.43 50.43 -23.97
N ILE A 4 38.78 50.19 -25.10
CA ILE A 4 37.35 50.49 -25.26
C ILE A 4 36.62 49.45 -24.41
N SER A 5 36.21 49.88 -23.23
CA SER A 5 35.28 49.13 -22.39
C SER A 5 33.94 49.04 -23.13
N ASP A 6 33.57 47.84 -23.58
CA ASP A 6 32.21 47.53 -24.00
C ASP A 6 31.27 47.64 -22.79
N VAL A 7 30.78 48.86 -22.55
CA VAL A 7 29.73 49.12 -21.56
C VAL A 7 28.42 48.64 -22.18
N ILE A 8 28.01 47.42 -21.83
CA ILE A 8 26.69 46.88 -22.19
C ILE A 8 25.64 47.88 -21.71
N PRO A 9 24.75 48.40 -22.59
CA PRO A 9 23.80 49.43 -22.22
C PRO A 9 22.85 48.94 -21.13
N ARG A 10 22.69 49.73 -20.06
CA ARG A 10 21.86 49.40 -18.89
C ARG A 10 20.44 48.96 -19.26
N GLN A 11 19.89 49.51 -20.35
CA GLN A 11 18.58 49.13 -20.90
C GLN A 11 18.54 47.69 -21.45
N ALA A 12 19.63 47.18 -22.05
CA ALA A 12 19.71 45.80 -22.52
C ALA A 12 19.78 44.80 -21.35
N VAL A 13 20.43 45.19 -20.24
CA VAL A 13 20.45 44.38 -19.02
C VAL A 13 19.05 44.31 -18.40
N TYR A 14 18.34 45.45 -18.30
CA TYR A 14 16.97 45.48 -17.75
C TYR A 14 15.96 44.72 -18.61
N SER A 15 16.05 44.80 -19.95
CA SER A 15 15.16 44.05 -20.85
C SER A 15 15.41 42.53 -20.77
N ALA A 16 16.67 42.10 -20.71
CA ALA A 16 17.05 40.70 -20.50
C ALA A 16 16.58 40.17 -19.14
N LEU A 17 16.71 40.97 -18.07
CA LEU A 17 16.22 40.58 -16.74
C LEU A 17 14.70 40.40 -16.71
N ARG A 18 13.96 41.32 -17.35
CA ARG A 18 12.49 41.30 -17.39
C ARG A 18 11.93 40.09 -18.15
N LEU A 19 12.67 39.59 -19.15
CA LEU A 19 12.28 38.43 -19.94
C LEU A 19 12.59 37.09 -19.22
N ASN A 20 13.74 37.00 -18.54
CA ASN A 20 14.24 35.76 -17.94
C ASN A 20 13.72 35.48 -16.51
N LEU A 21 13.34 36.52 -15.76
CA LEU A 21 12.87 36.38 -14.37
C LEU A 21 11.58 35.52 -14.22
N PRO A 22 10.55 35.66 -15.09
CA PRO A 22 9.36 34.81 -15.02
C PRO A 22 9.66 33.32 -15.20
N TYR A 23 10.57 32.96 -16.11
CA TYR A 23 10.98 31.57 -16.33
C TYR A 23 11.69 30.98 -15.13
N PHE A 24 12.57 31.78 -14.51
CA PHE A 24 13.25 31.38 -13.29
C PHE A 24 12.25 31.13 -12.16
N ALA A 25 11.27 32.02 -11.97
CA ALA A 25 10.24 31.86 -10.95
C ALA A 25 9.38 30.60 -11.19
N VAL A 26 8.97 30.35 -12.43
CA VAL A 26 8.23 29.12 -12.81
C VAL A 26 9.07 27.87 -12.54
N ALA A 27 10.35 27.88 -12.93
CA ALA A 27 11.27 26.76 -12.68
C ALA A 27 11.41 26.45 -11.17
N CYS A 28 11.55 27.48 -10.34
CA CYS A 28 11.57 27.34 -8.89
C CYS A 28 10.27 26.74 -8.34
N ALA A 29 9.11 27.23 -8.78
CA ALA A 29 7.82 26.70 -8.35
C ALA A 29 7.66 25.21 -8.71
N ILE A 30 8.05 24.83 -9.92
CA ILE A 30 8.02 23.44 -10.38
C ILE A 30 9.00 22.57 -9.59
N ALA A 31 10.22 23.06 -9.31
CA ALA A 31 11.21 22.34 -8.51
C ALA A 31 10.71 22.08 -7.08
N ILE A 32 10.13 23.09 -6.42
CA ILE A 32 9.55 22.97 -5.08
C ILE A 32 8.41 21.96 -5.07
N GLY A 33 7.49 22.05 -6.04
CA GLY A 33 6.38 21.09 -6.18
C GLY A 33 6.88 19.66 -6.43
N GLY A 34 7.93 19.51 -7.26
CA GLY A 34 8.57 18.23 -7.53
C GLY A 34 9.22 17.61 -6.29
N ALA A 35 9.99 18.40 -5.54
CA ALA A 35 10.62 17.97 -4.30
C ALA A 35 9.57 17.59 -3.24
N ALA A 36 8.50 18.37 -3.09
CA ALA A 36 7.38 18.05 -2.22
C ALA A 36 6.71 16.72 -2.61
N SER A 37 6.49 16.48 -3.91
CA SER A 37 5.92 15.23 -4.42
C SER A 37 6.80 14.02 -4.10
N LEU A 38 8.13 14.12 -4.27
CA LEU A 38 9.07 13.06 -3.90
C LEU A 38 9.11 12.80 -2.39
N LEU A 39 9.08 13.87 -1.59
CA LEU A 39 9.06 13.78 -0.14
C LEU A 39 7.78 13.08 0.34
N LEU A 40 6.62 13.45 -0.20
CA LEU A 40 5.34 12.79 0.09
C LEU A 40 5.34 11.32 -0.33
N ALA A 41 5.90 11.01 -1.51
CA ALA A 41 6.02 9.63 -1.98
C ALA A 41 6.87 8.77 -1.03
N ARG A 42 7.94 9.34 -0.47
CA ARG A 42 8.83 8.65 0.48
C ARG A 42 8.21 8.51 1.87
N LEU A 43 7.54 9.54 2.37
CA LEU A 43 7.09 9.61 3.76
C LEU A 43 5.71 8.99 4.00
N ARG A 44 4.76 9.15 3.07
CA ARG A 44 3.34 8.95 3.40
C ARG A 44 2.66 7.80 2.66
N SER A 45 2.98 7.57 1.40
CA SER A 45 2.12 6.71 0.56
C SER A 45 2.83 5.62 -0.23
N ARG A 46 4.17 5.68 -0.41
CA ARG A 46 4.92 4.80 -1.35
C ARG A 46 4.26 4.72 -2.75
N GLU A 47 3.39 5.68 -3.07
CA GLU A 47 2.61 5.70 -4.30
C GLU A 47 3.52 6.09 -5.46
N ARG A 48 3.65 5.19 -6.44
CA ARG A 48 4.53 5.36 -7.60
C ARG A 48 4.16 6.58 -8.44
N LEU A 49 2.88 6.98 -8.45
CA LEU A 49 2.45 8.17 -9.19
C LEU A 49 3.11 9.46 -8.68
N LEU A 50 3.24 9.62 -7.36
CA LEU A 50 3.89 10.80 -6.78
C LEU A 50 5.41 10.81 -7.05
N LEU A 51 6.03 9.62 -7.17
CA LEU A 51 7.42 9.51 -7.61
C LEU A 51 7.59 10.01 -9.04
N TRP A 52 6.75 9.55 -9.97
CA TRP A 52 6.84 9.95 -11.37
C TRP A 52 6.56 11.44 -11.57
N VAL A 53 5.55 12.01 -10.87
CA VAL A 53 5.30 13.46 -10.89
C VAL A 53 6.51 14.22 -10.36
N GLY A 54 7.10 13.78 -9.25
CA GLY A 54 8.28 14.41 -8.67
C GLY A 54 9.48 14.40 -9.62
N ILE A 55 9.77 13.25 -10.25
CA ILE A 55 10.86 13.11 -11.23
C ILE A 55 10.60 14.00 -12.45
N CYS A 56 9.40 13.97 -13.03
CA CYS A 56 9.04 14.83 -14.17
C CYS A 56 9.22 16.32 -13.86
N SER A 57 8.73 16.76 -12.69
CA SER A 57 8.85 18.16 -12.27
C SER A 57 10.31 18.58 -12.08
N ILE A 58 11.13 17.77 -11.44
CA ILE A 58 12.56 18.11 -11.21
C ILE A 58 13.33 18.16 -12.52
N LEU A 59 13.13 17.17 -13.41
CA LEU A 59 13.75 17.17 -14.73
C LEU A 59 13.35 18.43 -15.51
N TYR A 60 12.05 18.76 -15.54
CA TYR A 60 11.59 19.94 -16.26
C TYR A 60 12.15 21.25 -15.68
N ALA A 61 12.15 21.39 -14.36
CA ALA A 61 12.74 22.56 -13.70
C ALA A 61 14.23 22.71 -14.02
N LEU A 62 14.98 21.59 -14.01
CA LEU A 62 16.39 21.58 -14.36
C LEU A 62 16.64 21.99 -15.82
N ARG A 63 15.77 21.58 -16.75
CA ARG A 63 15.80 22.05 -18.15
C ARG A 63 15.59 23.56 -18.23
N LEU A 64 14.60 24.10 -17.53
CA LEU A 64 14.34 25.54 -17.52
C LEU A 64 15.50 26.33 -16.91
N PHE A 65 16.14 25.83 -15.85
CA PHE A 65 17.33 26.45 -15.27
C PHE A 65 18.52 26.44 -16.24
N ALA A 66 18.76 25.33 -16.94
CA ALA A 66 19.85 25.21 -17.92
C ALA A 66 19.69 26.18 -19.10
N GLN A 67 18.45 26.48 -19.49
CA GLN A 67 18.14 27.40 -20.59
C GLN A 67 18.11 28.89 -20.17
N ASN A 68 18.00 29.18 -18.87
CA ASN A 68 17.86 30.54 -18.38
C ASN A 68 19.18 31.30 -18.37
N GLU A 69 19.21 32.50 -18.98
CA GLU A 69 20.43 33.31 -19.06
C GLU A 69 20.93 33.78 -17.68
N LEU A 70 20.03 34.05 -16.73
CA LEU A 70 20.41 34.51 -15.39
C LEU A 70 21.16 33.43 -14.62
N VAL A 71 20.77 32.16 -14.80
CA VAL A 71 21.43 31.01 -14.15
C VAL A 71 22.82 30.81 -14.75
N ARG A 72 22.94 30.87 -16.09
CA ARG A 72 24.22 30.75 -16.79
C ARG A 72 25.19 31.87 -16.39
N ALA A 73 24.69 33.10 -16.29
CA ALA A 73 25.46 34.25 -15.83
C ALA A 73 25.91 34.10 -14.36
N ALA A 74 25.02 33.62 -13.48
CA ALA A 74 25.36 33.40 -12.07
C ALA A 74 26.43 32.31 -11.85
N LEU A 75 26.51 31.33 -12.75
CA LEU A 75 27.48 30.24 -12.71
C LEU A 75 28.80 30.55 -13.43
N ASN A 76 29.03 31.80 -13.86
CA ASN A 76 30.21 32.24 -14.62
C ASN A 76 30.44 31.43 -15.92
N ALA A 77 29.39 30.90 -16.52
CA ALA A 77 29.42 30.15 -17.77
C ALA A 77 28.50 30.82 -18.81
N PRO A 78 28.90 31.98 -19.37
CA PRO A 78 28.09 32.76 -20.31
C PRO A 78 27.94 32.08 -21.68
N GLY A 79 28.69 31.01 -21.95
CA GLY A 79 28.63 30.23 -23.19
C GLY A 79 27.45 29.27 -23.30
N ASN A 80 27.53 28.36 -24.28
CA ASN A 80 26.51 27.33 -24.55
C ASN A 80 26.75 26.03 -23.75
N GLU A 81 27.51 26.09 -22.66
CA GLU A 81 28.01 24.94 -21.90
C GLU A 81 26.88 24.09 -21.26
N PHE A 82 25.74 24.70 -20.95
CA PHE A 82 24.56 24.02 -20.39
C PHE A 82 23.58 23.49 -21.45
N ALA A 83 23.75 23.82 -22.73
CA ALA A 83 22.84 23.33 -23.78
C ALA A 83 22.83 21.80 -23.92
N PRO A 84 23.96 21.07 -23.83
CA PRO A 84 23.94 19.62 -23.86
C PRO A 84 23.08 19.02 -22.73
N ILE A 85 23.12 19.60 -21.53
CA ILE A 85 22.31 19.17 -20.39
C ILE A 85 20.82 19.38 -20.68
N ALA A 86 20.44 20.53 -21.25
CA ALA A 86 19.06 20.81 -21.63
C ALA A 86 18.54 19.79 -22.67
N PHE A 87 19.35 19.43 -23.68
CA PHE A 87 18.98 18.40 -24.67
C PHE A 87 18.82 17.01 -24.02
N CYS A 88 19.75 16.62 -23.15
CA CYS A 88 19.67 15.34 -22.44
C CYS A 88 18.35 15.19 -21.67
N ILE A 89 17.95 16.26 -20.99
CA ILE A 89 16.71 16.29 -20.23
C ILE A 89 15.49 16.30 -21.16
N SER A 90 15.51 17.11 -22.23
CA SER A 90 14.43 17.16 -23.23
C SER A 90 14.10 15.80 -23.84
N TYR A 91 15.11 14.99 -24.13
CA TYR A 91 14.90 13.67 -24.72
C TYR A 91 14.50 12.61 -23.68
N SER A 92 14.85 12.81 -22.41
CA SER A 92 14.59 11.84 -21.34
C SER A 92 13.28 12.05 -20.59
N ILE A 93 12.74 13.28 -20.55
CA ILE A 93 11.55 13.63 -19.74
C ILE A 93 10.28 12.87 -20.14
N ASN A 94 10.20 12.41 -21.39
CA ASN A 94 9.07 11.62 -21.87
C ASN A 94 8.95 10.25 -21.18
N ILE A 95 10.06 9.69 -20.70
CA ILE A 95 10.11 8.38 -20.05
C ILE A 95 9.30 8.36 -18.75
N PRO A 96 9.60 9.19 -17.73
CA PRO A 96 8.81 9.20 -16.49
C PRO A 96 7.34 9.59 -16.72
N PHE A 97 7.05 10.41 -17.75
CA PHE A 97 5.68 10.72 -18.13
C PHE A 97 4.95 9.48 -18.69
N ALA A 98 5.61 8.67 -19.53
CA ALA A 98 5.08 7.41 -20.01
C ALA A 98 4.85 6.39 -18.89
N LEU A 99 5.79 6.29 -17.94
CA LEU A 99 5.65 5.42 -16.78
C LEU A 99 4.50 5.85 -15.87
N PHE A 100 4.28 7.15 -15.69
CA PHE A 100 3.09 7.67 -15.01
C PHE A 100 1.80 7.21 -15.70
N ALA A 101 1.73 7.33 -17.03
CA ALA A 101 0.55 6.95 -17.80
C ALA A 101 0.23 5.44 -17.70
N ILE A 102 1.25 4.58 -17.74
CA ILE A 102 1.10 3.12 -17.54
C ILE A 102 0.52 2.78 -16.17
N GLU A 103 1.01 3.46 -15.13
CA GLU A 103 0.61 3.22 -13.74
C GLU A 103 -0.81 3.78 -13.46
N LEU A 104 -1.20 4.86 -14.15
CA LEU A 104 -2.53 5.45 -14.03
C LEU A 104 -3.62 4.63 -14.74
N LEU A 105 -3.39 4.19 -15.99
CA LEU A 105 -4.43 3.64 -16.87
C LEU A 105 -4.68 2.13 -16.71
N GLY A 106 -3.87 1.41 -15.91
CA GLY A 106 -4.13 0.02 -15.53
C GLY A 106 -3.95 -1.00 -16.67
N ARG A 107 -4.36 -2.26 -16.44
CA ARG A 107 -3.98 -3.44 -17.27
C ARG A 107 -4.46 -3.43 -18.72
N GLY A 108 -5.65 -2.90 -19.02
CA GLY A 108 -6.24 -2.98 -20.37
C GLY A 108 -5.47 -2.24 -21.45
N TRP A 109 -4.79 -1.15 -21.07
CA TRP A 109 -4.15 -0.22 -22.01
C TRP A 109 -2.63 -0.19 -21.91
N LYS A 110 -2.04 -1.10 -21.11
CA LYS A 110 -0.59 -1.13 -20.88
C LYS A 110 0.20 -1.32 -22.16
N ARG A 111 -0.32 -2.08 -23.13
CA ARG A 111 0.45 -2.44 -24.34
C ARG A 111 0.79 -1.20 -25.19
N SER A 112 -0.19 -0.38 -25.54
CA SER A 112 0.02 0.80 -26.40
C SER A 112 0.92 1.85 -25.73
N ILE A 113 0.70 2.13 -24.44
CA ILE A 113 1.51 3.10 -23.68
C ILE A 113 2.92 2.53 -23.40
N ALA A 114 3.06 1.22 -23.17
CA ALA A 114 4.37 0.60 -23.00
C ALA A 114 5.19 0.61 -24.29
N ILE A 115 4.58 0.41 -25.45
CA ILE A 115 5.25 0.57 -26.75
C ILE A 115 5.77 2.01 -26.87
N TRP A 116 4.94 3.00 -26.57
CA TRP A 116 5.37 4.40 -26.59
C TRP A 116 6.49 4.68 -25.59
N ALA A 117 6.42 4.15 -24.37
CA ALA A 117 7.50 4.26 -23.37
C ALA A 117 8.81 3.65 -23.88
N TRP A 118 8.76 2.49 -24.53
CA TRP A 118 9.92 1.86 -25.17
C TRP A 118 10.51 2.71 -26.29
N LEU A 119 9.67 3.31 -27.14
CA LEU A 119 10.12 4.23 -28.18
C LEU A 119 10.81 5.46 -27.57
N CYS A 120 10.28 6.03 -26.49
CA CYS A 120 10.93 7.13 -25.77
C CYS A 120 12.29 6.70 -25.18
N CYS A 121 12.39 5.52 -24.58
CA CYS A 121 13.65 4.99 -24.07
C CYS A 121 14.68 4.78 -25.19
N LEU A 122 14.28 4.11 -26.28
CA LEU A 122 15.15 3.86 -27.43
C LEU A 122 15.65 5.16 -28.05
N PHE A 123 14.74 6.14 -28.22
CA PHE A 123 15.10 7.47 -28.70
C PHE A 123 16.09 8.16 -27.76
N ALA A 124 15.84 8.16 -26.45
CA ALA A 124 16.75 8.79 -25.49
C ALA A 124 18.15 8.15 -25.50
N VAL A 125 18.24 6.81 -25.57
CA VAL A 125 19.53 6.09 -25.61
C VAL A 125 20.36 6.46 -26.85
N ILE A 126 19.73 6.79 -27.97
CA ILE A 126 20.43 7.17 -29.21
C ILE A 126 20.69 8.69 -29.25
N ALA A 127 19.65 9.49 -28.99
CA ALA A 127 19.71 10.95 -29.14
C ALA A 127 20.61 11.61 -28.09
N VAL A 128 20.64 11.11 -26.85
CA VAL A 128 21.43 11.71 -25.77
C VAL A 128 22.93 11.65 -26.08
N PRO A 129 23.57 10.48 -26.32
CA PRO A 129 24.99 10.43 -26.66
C PRO A 129 25.33 11.25 -27.90
N VAL A 130 24.52 11.14 -28.97
CA VAL A 130 24.79 11.83 -30.23
C VAL A 130 24.71 13.35 -30.05
N SER A 131 23.77 13.85 -29.21
CA SER A 131 23.66 15.28 -28.90
C SER A 131 24.83 15.82 -28.08
N LEU A 132 25.41 15.02 -27.18
CA LEU A 132 26.64 15.38 -26.47
C LEU A 132 27.84 15.52 -27.43
N LEU A 133 27.89 14.71 -28.49
CA LEU A 133 28.97 14.73 -29.49
C LEU A 133 28.82 15.87 -30.51
N ILE A 134 27.62 16.08 -31.08
CA ILE A 134 27.41 16.95 -32.26
C ILE A 134 26.72 18.29 -31.91
N HIS A 135 26.35 18.49 -30.64
CA HIS A 135 25.81 19.73 -30.05
C HIS A 135 24.47 20.26 -30.63
N ARG A 136 24.09 19.94 -31.88
CA ARG A 136 22.77 20.31 -32.43
C ARG A 136 22.34 19.35 -33.54
N LEU A 137 21.29 18.57 -33.30
CA LEU A 137 20.75 17.61 -34.27
C LEU A 137 19.30 17.93 -34.59
N HIS A 138 19.08 18.56 -35.75
CA HIS A 138 17.75 18.93 -36.19
C HIS A 138 16.78 17.73 -36.27
N TRP A 139 17.27 16.57 -36.72
CA TRP A 139 16.46 15.35 -36.77
C TRP A 139 16.02 14.87 -35.38
N ALA A 140 16.82 15.08 -34.34
CA ALA A 140 16.50 14.66 -32.97
C ALA A 140 15.38 15.54 -32.40
N ASP A 141 15.42 16.85 -32.65
CA ASP A 141 14.38 17.78 -32.22
C ASP A 141 13.04 17.48 -32.89
N VAL A 142 13.05 17.21 -34.21
CA VAL A 142 11.85 16.78 -34.96
C VAL A 142 11.31 15.46 -34.41
N THR A 143 12.18 14.47 -34.17
CA THR A 143 11.75 13.16 -33.64
C THR A 143 11.16 13.29 -32.24
N ASN A 144 11.76 14.11 -31.37
CA ASN A 144 11.23 14.38 -30.04
C ASN A 144 9.83 15.03 -30.12
N ALA A 145 9.65 16.02 -30.99
CA ALA A 145 8.34 16.65 -31.20
C ALA A 145 7.28 15.63 -31.64
N VAL A 146 7.62 14.73 -32.58
CA VAL A 146 6.73 13.64 -33.02
C VAL A 146 6.38 12.70 -31.86
N LEU A 147 7.34 12.32 -31.03
CA LEU A 147 7.09 11.46 -29.86
C LEU A 147 6.20 12.12 -28.81
N VAL A 148 6.39 13.42 -28.55
CA VAL A 148 5.56 14.19 -27.61
C VAL A 148 4.14 14.34 -28.13
N VAL A 149 3.96 14.77 -29.38
CA VAL A 149 2.63 14.96 -29.98
C VAL A 149 1.91 13.63 -30.10
N GLY A 150 2.57 12.59 -30.62
CA GLY A 150 2.00 11.24 -30.73
C GLY A 150 1.63 10.65 -29.37
N GLY A 151 2.51 10.78 -28.38
CA GLY A 151 2.24 10.35 -27.01
C GLY A 151 1.07 11.09 -26.36
N THR A 152 0.95 12.40 -26.62
CA THR A 152 -0.15 13.22 -26.09
C THR A 152 -1.49 12.84 -26.73
N VAL A 153 -1.52 12.64 -28.05
CA VAL A 153 -2.73 12.15 -28.76
C VAL A 153 -3.13 10.77 -28.25
N LEU A 154 -2.16 9.87 -28.08
CA LEU A 154 -2.38 8.56 -27.51
C LEU A 154 -2.93 8.67 -26.09
N LEU A 155 -2.36 9.51 -25.22
CA LEU A 155 -2.87 9.70 -23.87
C LEU A 155 -4.29 10.28 -23.87
N LEU A 156 -4.58 11.28 -24.70
CA LEU A 156 -5.91 11.88 -24.82
C LEU A 156 -6.96 10.90 -25.29
N SER A 157 -6.65 10.03 -26.26
CA SER A 157 -7.59 9.01 -26.74
C SER A 157 -7.97 8.04 -25.62
N HIS A 158 -6.98 7.62 -24.82
CA HIS A 158 -7.19 6.74 -23.68
C HIS A 158 -7.95 7.44 -22.54
N LEU A 159 -7.59 8.68 -22.22
CA LEU A 159 -8.31 9.47 -21.21
C LEU A 159 -9.75 9.76 -21.63
N ALA A 160 -10.03 9.95 -22.93
CA ALA A 160 -11.38 10.11 -23.44
C ALA A 160 -12.23 8.85 -23.23
N VAL A 161 -11.67 7.67 -23.54
CA VAL A 161 -12.35 6.39 -23.32
C VAL A 161 -12.58 6.15 -21.82
N ALA A 162 -11.56 6.34 -20.98
CA ALA A 162 -11.66 6.17 -19.54
C ALA A 162 -12.64 7.16 -18.89
N ARG A 163 -12.68 8.41 -19.39
CA ARG A 163 -13.66 9.42 -18.96
C ARG A 163 -15.09 9.01 -19.32
N ARG A 164 -15.33 8.50 -20.53
CA ARG A 164 -16.65 7.99 -20.95
C ARG A 164 -17.09 6.78 -20.12
N ALA A 165 -16.15 5.96 -19.68
CA ALA A 165 -16.40 4.85 -18.76
C ALA A 165 -16.61 5.26 -17.30
N GLY A 166 -16.65 6.56 -16.97
CA GLY A 166 -16.93 7.06 -15.63
C GLY A 166 -15.72 7.14 -14.68
N ASN A 167 -14.49 6.97 -15.18
CA ASN A 167 -13.30 7.08 -14.33
C ASN A 167 -13.00 8.55 -13.99
N VAL A 168 -13.30 8.94 -12.74
CA VAL A 168 -13.13 10.31 -12.23
C VAL A 168 -11.68 10.80 -12.28
N LEU A 169 -10.69 9.92 -12.01
CA LEU A 169 -9.28 10.28 -12.05
C LEU A 169 -8.80 10.59 -13.47
N ALA A 170 -9.27 9.81 -14.46
CA ALA A 170 -8.99 10.08 -15.87
C ALA A 170 -9.69 11.36 -16.34
N ALA A 171 -10.92 11.60 -15.89
CA ALA A 171 -11.68 12.80 -16.22
C ALA A 171 -10.99 14.08 -15.71
N SER A 172 -10.41 14.05 -14.51
CA SER A 172 -9.66 15.19 -13.97
C SER A 172 -8.35 15.49 -14.70
N LEU A 173 -7.74 14.48 -15.33
CA LEU A 173 -6.49 14.65 -16.08
C LEU A 173 -6.72 15.09 -17.53
N PHE A 174 -7.91 14.84 -18.09
CA PHE A 174 -8.21 15.10 -19.50
C PHE A 174 -7.95 16.56 -19.91
N TRP A 175 -8.53 17.53 -19.20
CA TRP A 175 -8.40 18.94 -19.54
C TRP A 175 -6.96 19.48 -19.38
N PRO A 176 -6.23 19.18 -18.29
CA PRO A 176 -4.80 19.48 -18.21
C PRO A 176 -3.98 18.98 -19.40
N VAL A 177 -4.24 17.76 -19.88
CA VAL A 177 -3.54 17.20 -21.05
C VAL A 177 -3.97 17.90 -22.34
N VAL A 178 -5.24 18.31 -22.48
CA VAL A 178 -5.69 19.11 -23.62
C VAL A 178 -4.98 20.47 -23.66
N VAL A 179 -4.89 21.15 -22.51
CA VAL A 179 -4.17 22.43 -22.40
C VAL A 179 -2.70 22.25 -22.78
N PHE A 180 -2.05 21.21 -22.24
CA PHE A 180 -0.68 20.85 -22.63
C PHE A 180 -0.54 20.61 -24.14
N ALA A 181 -1.43 19.83 -24.74
CA ALA A 181 -1.42 19.53 -26.17
C ALA A 181 -1.51 20.79 -27.03
N VAL A 182 -2.40 21.72 -26.66
CA VAL A 182 -2.56 23.01 -27.37
C VAL A 182 -1.27 23.83 -27.31
N PHE A 183 -0.65 23.95 -26.14
CA PHE A 183 0.58 24.71 -25.97
C PHE A 183 1.79 24.09 -26.70
N VAL A 184 1.89 22.76 -26.70
CA VAL A 184 2.92 22.04 -27.49
C VAL A 184 2.72 22.27 -28.99
N LEU A 185 1.49 22.25 -29.49
CA LEU A 185 1.20 22.51 -30.90
C LEU A 185 1.52 23.97 -31.27
N LEU A 186 1.09 24.94 -30.47
CA LEU A 186 1.37 26.36 -30.70
C LEU A 186 2.87 26.64 -30.80
N GLU A 187 3.66 26.07 -29.91
CA GLU A 187 5.12 26.22 -29.95
C GLU A 187 5.73 25.58 -31.20
N ASN A 188 5.29 24.38 -31.61
CA ASN A 188 5.75 23.75 -32.85
C ASN A 188 5.42 24.56 -34.11
N PHE A 189 4.36 25.38 -34.08
CA PHE A 189 4.03 26.33 -35.14
C PHE A 189 4.81 27.67 -35.03
N GLY A 190 5.74 27.79 -34.08
CA GLY A 190 6.56 28.99 -33.88
C GLY A 190 5.87 30.12 -33.13
N PHE A 191 4.75 29.84 -32.45
CA PHE A 191 4.02 30.85 -31.70
C PHE A 191 4.76 31.22 -30.41
N THR A 192 5.06 32.52 -30.24
CA THR A 192 5.67 33.07 -29.02
C THR A 192 4.87 34.28 -28.54
N ILE A 193 4.73 34.45 -27.22
CA ILE A 193 4.03 35.61 -26.63
C ILE A 193 5.08 36.60 -26.16
N ARG A 194 5.20 37.75 -26.82
CA ARG A 194 6.21 38.78 -26.47
C ARG A 194 7.65 38.23 -26.44
N GLY A 195 7.97 37.29 -27.32
CA GLY A 195 9.28 36.62 -27.37
C GLY A 195 9.46 35.49 -26.35
N LEU A 196 8.43 35.16 -25.57
CA LEU A 196 8.44 34.06 -24.61
C LEU A 196 7.84 32.78 -25.22
N SER A 197 8.51 31.66 -25.01
CA SER A 197 7.99 30.31 -25.30
C SER A 197 6.74 30.02 -24.47
N VAL A 198 5.75 29.43 -25.10
CA VAL A 198 4.46 29.14 -24.45
C VAL A 198 4.41 27.74 -23.82
N GLU A 199 5.41 26.88 -24.09
CA GLU A 199 5.58 25.54 -23.52
C GLU A 199 5.36 25.46 -21.99
N PRO A 200 5.97 26.34 -21.17
CA PRO A 200 5.92 26.16 -19.72
C PRO A 200 4.52 26.31 -19.16
N ILE A 201 3.65 27.05 -19.84
CA ILE A 201 2.25 27.21 -19.43
C ILE A 201 1.52 25.86 -19.55
N GLY A 202 1.69 25.19 -20.68
CA GLY A 202 1.15 23.84 -20.90
C GLY A 202 1.72 22.84 -19.91
N MET A 203 3.04 22.88 -19.69
CA MET A 203 3.70 21.94 -18.77
C MET A 203 3.27 22.15 -17.31
N VAL A 204 3.12 23.39 -16.85
CA VAL A 204 2.58 23.68 -15.51
C VAL A 204 1.16 23.13 -15.38
N ALA A 205 0.29 23.34 -16.38
CA ALA A 205 -1.06 22.78 -16.37
C ALA A 205 -1.04 21.25 -16.27
N LEU A 206 -0.17 20.60 -17.06
CA LEU A 206 0.03 19.15 -17.02
C LEU A 206 0.48 18.67 -15.62
N LEU A 207 1.54 19.26 -15.08
CA LEU A 207 2.10 18.88 -13.78
C LEU A 207 1.10 19.06 -12.63
N ILE A 208 0.31 20.14 -12.64
CA ILE A 208 -0.79 20.33 -11.69
C ILE A 208 -1.83 19.21 -11.84
N GLY A 209 -2.21 18.87 -13.08
CA GLY A 209 -3.12 17.77 -13.37
C GLY A 209 -2.60 16.43 -12.83
N LEU A 210 -1.37 16.06 -13.17
CA LEU A 210 -0.74 14.81 -12.74
C LEU A 210 -0.61 14.76 -11.21
N GLY A 211 -0.16 15.85 -10.59
CA GLY A 211 -0.02 15.98 -9.13
C GLY A 211 -1.36 15.83 -8.41
N SER A 212 -2.43 16.45 -8.94
CA SER A 212 -3.78 16.33 -8.36
C SER A 212 -4.30 14.89 -8.38
N VAL A 213 -4.08 14.17 -9.47
CA VAL A 213 -4.49 12.76 -9.62
C VAL A 213 -3.66 11.86 -8.71
N ALA A 214 -2.34 12.06 -8.68
CA ALA A 214 -1.44 11.32 -7.81
C ALA A 214 -1.81 11.50 -6.33
N LEU A 215 -2.08 12.74 -5.91
CA LEU A 215 -2.49 13.05 -4.54
C LEU A 215 -3.86 12.47 -4.19
N ARG A 216 -4.87 12.60 -5.08
CA ARG A 216 -6.20 12.01 -4.86
C ARG A 216 -6.13 10.49 -4.71
N ARG A 217 -5.31 9.82 -5.52
CA ARG A 217 -5.11 8.36 -5.42
C ARG A 217 -4.43 8.00 -4.10
N ALA A 218 -3.38 8.71 -3.72
CA ALA A 218 -2.67 8.49 -2.46
C ALA A 218 -3.61 8.65 -1.24
N LEU A 219 -4.41 9.71 -1.21
CA LEU A 219 -5.38 9.95 -0.13
C LEU A 219 -6.50 8.90 -0.12
N ALA A 220 -6.95 8.43 -1.29
CA ALA A 220 -7.97 7.39 -1.37
C ALA A 220 -7.45 6.03 -0.87
N THR A 221 -6.20 5.67 -1.18
CA THR A 221 -5.55 4.46 -0.64
C THR A 221 -5.41 4.56 0.89
N GLU A 222 -4.94 5.70 1.40
CA GLU A 222 -4.79 5.94 2.84
C GLU A 222 -6.13 5.81 3.59
N ARG A 223 -7.20 6.42 3.07
CA ARG A 223 -8.55 6.30 3.64
C ARG A 223 -9.04 4.85 3.69
N LYS A 224 -8.89 4.11 2.59
CA LYS A 224 -9.28 2.68 2.55
C LYS A 224 -8.55 1.85 3.60
N LEU A 225 -7.26 2.12 3.81
CA LEU A 225 -6.49 1.42 4.84
C LEU A 225 -7.00 1.75 6.26
N ILE A 226 -7.33 3.01 6.51
CA ILE A 226 -7.92 3.44 7.78
C ILE A 226 -9.28 2.76 8.00
N ASP A 227 -10.13 2.72 6.98
CA ASP A 227 -11.46 2.09 7.06
C ASP A 227 -11.32 0.57 7.38
N VAL A 228 -10.42 -0.13 6.68
CA VAL A 228 -10.13 -1.55 6.95
C VAL A 228 -9.60 -1.77 8.37
N GLU A 229 -8.71 -0.90 8.84
CA GLU A 229 -8.19 -1.00 10.21
C GLU A 229 -9.30 -0.77 11.26
N GLN A 230 -10.23 0.16 11.00
CA GLN A 230 -11.40 0.38 11.85
C GLN A 230 -12.33 -0.83 11.86
N GLU A 231 -12.60 -1.44 10.71
CA GLU A 231 -13.38 -2.68 10.62
C GLU A 231 -12.70 -3.82 11.41
N LEU A 232 -11.38 -4.01 11.25
CA LEU A 232 -10.62 -5.00 12.00
C LEU A 232 -10.61 -4.73 13.50
N SER A 233 -10.52 -3.46 13.92
CA SER A 233 -10.59 -3.09 15.34
C SER A 233 -11.97 -3.40 15.94
N THR A 234 -13.04 -3.24 15.14
CA THR A 234 -14.40 -3.59 15.56
C THR A 234 -14.56 -5.09 15.67
N ALA A 235 -14.07 -5.85 14.68
CA ALA A 235 -14.05 -7.31 14.71
C ALA A 235 -13.27 -7.84 15.93
N ARG A 236 -12.12 -7.23 16.24
CA ARG A 236 -11.35 -7.51 17.46
C ARG A 236 -12.19 -7.35 18.71
N ARG A 237 -12.85 -6.20 18.88
CA ARG A 237 -13.67 -5.94 20.07
C ARG A 237 -14.78 -6.97 20.23
N ILE A 238 -15.45 -7.33 19.13
CA ILE A 238 -16.49 -8.37 19.14
C ILE A 238 -15.89 -9.71 19.54
N GLN A 239 -14.76 -10.11 18.95
CA GLN A 239 -14.10 -11.37 19.28
C GLN A 239 -13.68 -11.43 20.76
N PHE A 240 -13.09 -10.35 21.29
CA PHE A 240 -12.70 -10.29 22.69
C PHE A 240 -13.89 -10.41 23.64
N ALA A 241 -15.07 -9.90 23.26
CA ALA A 241 -16.29 -10.04 24.05
C ALA A 241 -16.85 -11.47 24.07
N ILE A 242 -16.38 -12.37 23.20
CA ILE A 242 -16.75 -13.80 23.20
C ILE A 242 -15.98 -14.56 24.28
N LEU A 243 -14.76 -14.13 24.57
CA LEU A 243 -13.90 -14.72 25.59
C LEU A 243 -14.35 -14.27 27.00
N PRO A 244 -14.21 -15.12 28.03
CA PRO A 244 -14.48 -14.72 29.41
C PRO A 244 -13.59 -13.55 29.85
N GLU A 245 -14.20 -12.45 30.29
CA GLU A 245 -13.51 -11.27 30.82
C GLU A 245 -12.89 -11.53 32.20
N SER A 246 -13.50 -12.41 33.00
CA SER A 246 -13.07 -12.78 34.33
C SER A 246 -13.08 -14.29 34.53
N ALA A 247 -12.31 -14.74 35.52
CA ALA A 247 -12.35 -16.11 35.99
C ALA A 247 -13.72 -16.46 36.57
N PRO A 248 -14.22 -17.69 36.33
CA PRO A 248 -15.44 -18.14 36.97
C PRO A 248 -15.24 -18.23 38.49
N GLU A 249 -16.25 -17.84 39.25
CA GLU A 249 -16.30 -18.14 40.68
C GLU A 249 -16.62 -19.62 40.86
N PHE A 250 -15.70 -20.36 41.47
CA PHE A 250 -15.88 -21.76 41.81
C PHE A 250 -15.21 -22.05 43.15
N GLU A 251 -16.01 -22.40 44.15
CA GLU A 251 -15.53 -22.53 45.54
C GLU A 251 -14.45 -23.62 45.65
N GLY A 252 -13.32 -23.26 46.29
CA GLY A 252 -12.16 -24.13 46.47
C GLY A 252 -11.20 -24.18 45.29
N VAL A 253 -11.51 -23.54 44.15
CA VAL A 253 -10.62 -23.46 42.98
C VAL A 253 -10.42 -22.02 42.56
N ARG A 254 -9.15 -21.63 42.39
CA ARG A 254 -8.79 -20.33 41.83
C ARG A 254 -8.38 -20.50 40.36
N VAL A 255 -9.09 -19.83 39.47
CA VAL A 255 -8.77 -19.80 38.04
C VAL A 255 -8.08 -18.48 37.70
N ALA A 256 -7.03 -18.56 36.88
CA ALA A 256 -6.34 -17.40 36.32
C ALA A 256 -6.10 -17.61 34.82
N MET A 257 -6.11 -16.53 34.04
CA MET A 257 -5.96 -16.56 32.59
C MET A 257 -5.17 -15.35 32.08
N LEU A 258 -4.50 -15.53 30.94
CA LEU A 258 -3.84 -14.45 30.21
C LEU A 258 -4.02 -14.69 28.72
N TYR A 259 -4.61 -13.72 28.01
CA TYR A 259 -4.79 -13.77 26.56
C TYR A 259 -4.06 -12.62 25.88
N ARG A 260 -3.06 -12.94 25.03
CA ARG A 260 -2.22 -11.96 24.33
C ARG A 260 -2.11 -12.31 22.84
N PRO A 261 -3.03 -11.85 21.99
CA PRO A 261 -2.97 -12.17 20.57
C PRO A 261 -1.83 -11.42 19.88
N MET A 262 -1.23 -12.06 18.87
CA MET A 262 -0.19 -11.45 18.04
C MET A 262 -0.75 -10.44 17.03
N THR A 263 -1.96 -10.71 16.52
CA THR A 263 -2.64 -9.90 15.48
C THR A 263 -3.92 -9.25 16.03
N SER A 264 -4.57 -8.40 15.22
CA SER A 264 -5.83 -7.75 15.62
C SER A 264 -6.94 -8.75 15.97
N VAL A 265 -6.98 -9.91 15.33
CA VAL A 265 -7.89 -11.03 15.64
C VAL A 265 -7.09 -12.34 15.65
N ALA A 266 -7.46 -13.32 16.48
CA ALA A 266 -6.67 -14.54 16.73
C ALA A 266 -7.49 -15.84 16.61
N GLY A 267 -6.83 -16.99 16.42
CA GLY A 267 -7.50 -18.30 16.38
C GLY A 267 -7.71 -18.91 17.76
N ASP A 268 -6.85 -18.54 18.72
CA ASP A 268 -6.82 -19.04 20.08
C ASP A 268 -8.14 -18.74 20.81
N PHE A 269 -8.64 -19.73 21.53
CA PHE A 269 -9.92 -19.70 22.25
C PHE A 269 -9.77 -20.35 23.62
N TYR A 270 -10.41 -19.78 24.63
CA TYR A 270 -10.62 -20.46 25.91
C TYR A 270 -12.00 -20.10 26.47
N ASP A 271 -12.58 -21.02 27.24
CA ASP A 271 -13.86 -20.78 27.91
C ASP A 271 -14.04 -21.68 29.13
N PHE A 272 -14.98 -21.29 30.00
CA PHE A 272 -15.31 -22.01 31.22
C PHE A 272 -16.81 -22.25 31.32
N GLN A 273 -17.19 -23.40 31.87
CA GLN A 273 -18.59 -23.70 32.21
C GLN A 273 -18.66 -24.23 33.64
N VAL A 274 -19.52 -23.60 34.44
CA VAL A 274 -19.84 -24.06 35.80
C VAL A 274 -21.22 -24.71 35.78
N SER A 275 -21.31 -25.94 36.28
CA SER A 275 -22.56 -26.69 36.41
C SER A 275 -22.57 -27.47 37.73
N GLY A 276 -23.14 -26.86 38.78
CA GLY A 276 -23.13 -27.44 40.12
C GLY A 276 -21.69 -27.59 40.65
N ASP A 277 -21.30 -28.83 40.94
CA ASP A 277 -19.95 -29.19 41.43
C ASP A 277 -18.92 -29.42 40.31
N LEU A 278 -19.26 -29.08 39.07
CA LEU A 278 -18.41 -29.27 37.90
C LEU A 278 -17.92 -27.93 37.37
N LEU A 279 -16.60 -27.80 37.23
CA LEU A 279 -15.94 -26.72 36.49
C LEU A 279 -15.27 -27.33 35.25
N THR A 280 -15.83 -27.05 34.07
CA THR A 280 -15.26 -27.47 32.78
C THR A 280 -14.49 -26.33 32.16
N ILE A 281 -13.28 -26.62 31.71
CA ILE A 281 -12.32 -25.72 31.07
C ILE A 281 -12.09 -26.23 29.65
N LEU A 282 -12.14 -25.34 28.68
CA LEU A 282 -11.76 -25.62 27.29
C LEU A 282 -10.70 -24.61 26.87
N VAL A 283 -9.60 -25.11 26.31
CA VAL A 283 -8.59 -24.31 25.60
C VAL A 283 -8.48 -24.88 24.19
N ALA A 284 -8.45 -24.03 23.18
CA ALA A 284 -8.38 -24.45 21.79
C ALA A 284 -7.57 -23.46 20.94
N ASP A 285 -6.98 -23.97 19.87
CA ASP A 285 -6.24 -23.20 18.88
C ASP A 285 -6.66 -23.62 17.47
N VAL A 286 -6.99 -22.62 16.65
CA VAL A 286 -7.45 -22.81 15.28
C VAL A 286 -6.28 -22.63 14.32
N SER A 287 -6.08 -23.59 13.44
CA SER A 287 -5.03 -23.53 12.42
C SER A 287 -5.18 -22.27 11.54
N GLY A 288 -4.08 -21.54 11.36
CA GLY A 288 -4.04 -20.32 10.56
C GLY A 288 -4.08 -19.06 11.42
N HIS A 289 -4.45 -17.91 10.83
CA HIS A 289 -4.48 -16.63 11.54
C HIS A 289 -5.47 -15.65 10.89
N GLY A 290 -5.71 -14.53 11.56
CA GLY A 290 -6.55 -13.46 11.05
C GLY A 290 -8.05 -13.76 11.16
N VAL A 291 -8.84 -13.12 10.31
CA VAL A 291 -10.31 -13.16 10.37
C VAL A 291 -10.89 -14.58 10.25
N PRO A 292 -10.42 -15.46 9.33
CA PRO A 292 -10.99 -16.81 9.22
C PRO A 292 -10.85 -17.63 10.52
N ALA A 293 -9.65 -17.62 11.13
CA ALA A 293 -9.41 -18.34 12.38
C ALA A 293 -10.26 -17.79 13.55
N ALA A 294 -10.44 -16.47 13.62
CA ALA A 294 -11.27 -15.83 14.64
C ALA A 294 -12.76 -16.16 14.51
N LEU A 295 -13.26 -16.35 13.29
CA LEU A 295 -14.63 -16.81 13.07
C LEU A 295 -14.83 -18.25 13.56
N VAL A 296 -13.84 -19.13 13.36
CA VAL A 296 -13.88 -20.49 13.91
C VAL A 296 -13.84 -20.49 15.44
N SER A 297 -13.01 -19.65 16.05
CA SER A 297 -13.00 -19.41 17.49
C SER A 297 -14.38 -18.96 18.02
N SER A 298 -15.07 -18.10 17.27
CA SER A 298 -16.44 -17.68 17.59
C SER A 298 -17.45 -18.84 17.50
N MET A 299 -17.29 -19.74 16.52
CA MET A 299 -18.11 -20.96 16.41
C MET A 299 -17.85 -21.91 17.58
N LEU A 300 -16.59 -22.05 18.04
CA LEU A 300 -16.23 -22.85 19.20
C LEU A 300 -17.00 -22.41 20.46
N LYS A 301 -17.18 -21.10 20.68
CA LYS A 301 -18.01 -20.61 21.79
C LYS A 301 -19.42 -21.18 21.77
N VAL A 302 -20.07 -21.12 20.61
CA VAL A 302 -21.45 -21.58 20.43
C VAL A 302 -21.52 -23.10 20.63
N CYS A 303 -20.61 -23.83 19.96
CA CYS A 303 -20.51 -25.27 20.06
C CYS A 303 -20.24 -25.73 21.49
N PHE A 304 -19.27 -25.12 22.18
CA PHE A 304 -18.95 -25.46 23.57
C PHE A 304 -20.13 -25.17 24.49
N THR A 305 -20.80 -24.02 24.33
CA THR A 305 -22.01 -23.68 25.09
C THR A 305 -23.12 -24.71 24.91
N ALA A 306 -23.29 -25.26 23.70
CA ALA A 306 -24.25 -26.33 23.44
C ALA A 306 -23.92 -27.65 24.16
N GLN A 307 -22.66 -27.88 24.52
CA GLN A 307 -22.19 -29.08 25.22
C GLN A 307 -22.31 -29.02 26.75
N ARG A 308 -22.98 -27.98 27.31
CA ARG A 308 -23.20 -27.84 28.78
C ARG A 308 -23.77 -29.08 29.46
N ARG A 309 -24.60 -29.87 28.77
CA ARG A 309 -25.19 -31.11 29.33
C ARG A 309 -24.16 -32.22 29.54
N ASN A 310 -23.03 -32.15 28.84
CA ASN A 310 -21.94 -33.11 28.90
C ASN A 310 -20.80 -32.62 29.81
N ALA A 311 -21.04 -31.63 30.69
CA ALA A 311 -20.01 -31.01 31.52
C ALA A 311 -19.14 -32.02 32.29
N SER A 312 -19.68 -33.16 32.74
CA SER A 312 -18.94 -34.19 33.46
C SER A 312 -18.00 -35.04 32.59
N ASN A 313 -18.09 -34.95 31.27
CA ASN A 313 -17.40 -35.85 30.34
C ASN A 313 -16.69 -35.06 29.21
N PRO A 314 -15.42 -34.66 29.39
CA PRO A 314 -14.62 -33.95 28.40
C PRO A 314 -14.55 -34.64 27.03
N ALA A 315 -14.40 -35.96 26.97
CA ALA A 315 -14.40 -36.71 25.72
C ALA A 315 -15.73 -36.59 24.95
N ALA A 316 -16.87 -36.60 25.65
CA ALA A 316 -18.18 -36.37 25.04
C ALA A 316 -18.33 -34.93 24.54
N ILE A 317 -17.78 -33.94 25.25
CA ILE A 317 -17.73 -32.54 24.80
C ILE A 317 -16.95 -32.45 23.49
N LEU A 318 -15.71 -32.98 23.44
CA LEU A 318 -14.87 -32.97 22.24
C LEU A 318 -15.52 -33.71 21.07
N SER A 319 -16.18 -34.84 21.32
CA SER A 319 -16.94 -35.59 20.30
C SER A 319 -18.09 -34.73 19.74
N GLY A 320 -18.81 -34.02 20.61
CA GLY A 320 -19.86 -33.09 20.21
C GLY A 320 -19.33 -31.91 19.40
N LEU A 321 -18.19 -31.34 19.80
CA LEU A 321 -17.51 -30.29 19.03
C LEU A 321 -17.09 -30.79 17.64
N ALA A 322 -16.48 -31.98 17.56
CA ALA A 322 -16.07 -32.58 16.29
C ALA A 322 -17.25 -32.77 15.33
N GLY A 323 -18.39 -33.25 15.84
CA GLY A 323 -19.61 -33.41 15.06
C GLY A 323 -20.20 -32.09 14.56
N MET A 324 -20.22 -31.04 15.39
CA MET A 324 -20.76 -29.73 15.00
C MET A 324 -19.84 -28.93 14.06
N LEU A 325 -18.53 -29.06 14.21
CA LEU A 325 -17.56 -28.37 13.36
C LEU A 325 -17.28 -29.13 12.05
N GLY A 326 -17.74 -30.38 11.95
CA GLY A 326 -17.59 -31.24 10.80
C GLY A 326 -17.96 -30.56 9.48
N GLY A 327 -17.03 -30.53 8.53
CA GLY A 327 -17.25 -29.97 7.18
C GLY A 327 -17.41 -28.45 7.11
N SER A 328 -17.38 -27.73 8.24
CA SER A 328 -17.72 -26.30 8.31
C SER A 328 -16.50 -25.37 8.43
N LEU A 329 -15.28 -25.92 8.43
CA LEU A 329 -14.04 -25.17 8.68
C LEU A 329 -13.26 -24.75 7.43
N GLY A 330 -13.75 -25.03 6.22
CA GLY A 330 -13.12 -24.54 4.98
C GLY A 330 -11.65 -24.94 4.80
N GLY A 331 -11.23 -26.10 5.34
CA GLY A 331 -9.85 -26.58 5.33
C GLY A 331 -9.03 -26.22 6.58
N GLN A 332 -9.56 -25.43 7.50
CA GLN A 332 -8.98 -25.23 8.83
C GLN A 332 -9.29 -26.44 9.73
N TYR A 333 -8.49 -26.62 10.78
CA TYR A 333 -8.71 -27.57 11.87
C TYR A 333 -8.49 -26.88 13.22
N VAL A 334 -8.97 -27.51 14.28
CA VAL A 334 -8.83 -26.97 15.64
C VAL A 334 -8.17 -28.01 16.54
N THR A 335 -7.14 -27.59 17.26
CA THR A 335 -6.63 -28.37 18.39
C THR A 335 -7.35 -27.94 19.66
N ALA A 336 -7.71 -28.85 20.55
CA ALA A 336 -8.38 -28.50 21.80
C ALA A 336 -7.93 -29.37 22.98
N ALA A 337 -7.92 -28.80 24.17
CA ALA A 337 -7.74 -29.49 25.45
C ALA A 337 -8.94 -29.15 26.34
N CYS A 338 -9.59 -30.18 26.88
CA CYS A 338 -10.75 -30.02 27.74
C CYS A 338 -10.53 -30.76 29.06
N ALA A 339 -10.80 -30.07 30.17
CA ALA A 339 -10.71 -30.65 31.50
C ALA A 339 -11.96 -30.31 32.31
N THR A 340 -12.45 -31.26 33.09
CA THR A 340 -13.52 -31.05 34.07
C THR A 340 -13.00 -31.36 35.46
N ILE A 341 -13.15 -30.40 36.37
CA ILE A 341 -12.89 -30.55 37.79
C ILE A 341 -14.23 -30.86 38.47
N ASP A 342 -14.34 -32.04 39.07
CA ASP A 342 -15.48 -32.45 39.89
C ASP A 342 -15.12 -32.31 41.37
N ARG A 343 -15.73 -31.33 42.03
CA ARG A 343 -15.52 -31.04 43.45
C ARG A 343 -16.06 -32.14 44.36
N LYS A 344 -17.18 -32.75 43.99
CA LYS A 344 -17.84 -33.77 44.81
C LYS A 344 -17.07 -35.08 44.76
N ALA A 345 -16.59 -35.47 43.58
CA ALA A 345 -15.76 -36.66 43.41
C ALA A 345 -14.29 -36.43 43.78
N ARG A 346 -13.83 -35.17 43.83
CA ARG A 346 -12.41 -34.78 43.92
C ARG A 346 -11.56 -35.38 42.80
N MET A 347 -12.09 -35.31 41.59
CA MET A 347 -11.46 -35.84 40.37
C MET A 347 -11.32 -34.76 39.31
N ILE A 348 -10.17 -34.74 38.63
CA ILE A 348 -9.98 -34.03 37.37
C ILE A 348 -10.09 -35.07 36.26
N THR A 349 -10.95 -34.80 35.29
CA THR A 349 -11.05 -35.59 34.06
C THR A 349 -10.57 -34.74 32.89
N TYR A 350 -9.71 -35.30 32.04
CA TYR A 350 -9.08 -34.63 30.93
C TYR A 350 -9.30 -35.41 29.62
N SER A 351 -9.45 -34.67 28.52
CA SER A 351 -9.40 -35.20 27.16
C SER A 351 -8.84 -34.13 26.21
N GLY A 352 -8.00 -34.55 25.27
CA GLY A 352 -7.39 -33.69 24.25
C GLY A 352 -7.80 -34.08 22.83
N ALA A 353 -7.71 -33.11 21.92
CA ALA A 353 -7.94 -33.23 20.49
C ALA A 353 -6.77 -32.58 19.73
N GLY A 354 -5.65 -33.30 19.58
CA GLY A 354 -4.43 -32.84 18.91
C GLY A 354 -3.72 -31.64 19.55
N HIS A 355 -4.12 -31.22 20.75
CA HIS A 355 -3.54 -30.07 21.46
C HIS A 355 -2.30 -30.50 22.27
N PRO A 356 -1.32 -29.61 22.51
CA PRO A 356 -0.21 -29.94 23.38
C PRO A 356 -0.65 -30.43 24.77
N PRO A 357 0.12 -31.33 25.42
CA PRO A 357 -0.24 -31.88 26.71
C PRO A 357 -0.41 -30.79 27.77
N SER A 358 -1.45 -30.89 28.59
CA SER A 358 -1.65 -29.99 29.73
C SER A 358 -0.81 -30.44 30.92
N ILE A 359 -0.46 -29.53 31.84
CA ILE A 359 0.38 -29.86 32.99
C ILE A 359 -0.48 -29.87 34.25
N LEU A 360 -0.43 -30.98 35.01
CA LEU A 360 -0.95 -31.06 36.37
C LEU A 360 0.23 -31.08 37.33
N ALA A 361 0.38 -30.01 38.12
CA ALA A 361 1.38 -29.91 39.17
C ALA A 361 0.72 -30.02 40.54
N ARG A 362 1.24 -30.88 41.42
CA ARG A 362 0.79 -30.99 42.81
C ARG A 362 1.87 -30.49 43.74
N CYS A 363 1.69 -29.27 44.23
CA CYS A 363 2.68 -28.60 45.06
C CYS A 363 3.02 -29.36 46.34
N GLU A 364 2.03 -29.97 47.01
CA GLU A 364 2.26 -30.72 48.25
C GLU A 364 3.09 -31.99 48.03
N ALA A 365 2.88 -32.68 46.91
CA ALA A 365 3.64 -33.88 46.54
C ALA A 365 4.99 -33.55 45.89
N GLY A 366 5.19 -32.31 45.45
CA GLY A 366 6.40 -31.87 44.73
C GLY A 366 6.54 -32.49 43.34
N ASP A 367 5.45 -32.96 42.74
CA ASP A 367 5.45 -33.62 41.43
C ASP A 367 4.64 -32.85 40.37
N ALA A 368 4.94 -33.13 39.11
CA ALA A 368 4.19 -32.64 37.96
C ALA A 368 4.09 -33.73 36.90
N MET A 369 2.94 -33.82 36.26
CA MET A 369 2.69 -34.76 35.16
C MET A 369 2.04 -34.08 33.97
N PHE A 370 2.26 -34.65 32.79
CA PHE A 370 1.52 -34.29 31.60
C PHE A 370 0.19 -35.06 31.55
N LEU A 371 -0.88 -34.33 31.29
CA LEU A 371 -2.17 -34.85 30.86
C LEU A 371 -2.11 -34.93 29.32
N ASP A 372 -1.82 -36.12 28.80
CA ASP A 372 -1.55 -36.35 27.36
C ASP A 372 -2.54 -37.35 26.73
N GLN A 373 -3.73 -37.49 27.31
CA GLN A 373 -4.79 -38.28 26.69
C GLN A 373 -5.34 -37.50 25.49
N ASN A 374 -4.96 -37.90 24.28
CA ASN A 374 -5.19 -37.11 23.07
C ASN A 374 -5.89 -37.91 21.96
N GLY A 375 -6.78 -37.25 21.23
CA GLY A 375 -7.41 -37.75 20.02
C GLY A 375 -7.03 -36.94 18.77
N LEU A 376 -7.77 -37.13 17.68
CA LEU A 376 -7.60 -36.35 16.45
C LEU A 376 -7.99 -34.89 16.65
N PHE A 377 -7.44 -33.97 15.86
CA PHE A 377 -7.90 -32.58 15.84
C PHE A 377 -9.33 -32.47 15.30
N LEU A 378 -10.05 -31.42 15.75
CA LEU A 378 -11.44 -31.18 15.36
C LEU A 378 -11.53 -30.63 13.93
N GLY A 379 -12.65 -30.93 13.26
CA GLY A 379 -13.03 -30.36 11.96
C GLY A 379 -13.07 -31.36 10.81
N PRO A 380 -11.94 -31.94 10.39
CA PRO A 380 -11.92 -32.87 9.25
C PRO A 380 -12.60 -34.22 9.52
N PHE A 381 -12.70 -34.63 10.79
CA PHE A 381 -13.21 -35.94 11.20
C PHE A 381 -14.44 -35.79 12.10
N PRO A 382 -15.67 -35.70 11.53
CA PRO A 382 -16.88 -35.44 12.32
C PRO A 382 -17.23 -36.56 13.31
N ASN A 383 -16.79 -37.79 13.04
CA ASN A 383 -17.04 -38.97 13.86
C ASN A 383 -15.82 -39.38 14.72
N ALA A 384 -14.89 -38.45 14.97
CA ALA A 384 -13.76 -38.72 15.83
C ALA A 384 -14.23 -39.05 17.25
N ALA A 385 -13.73 -40.14 17.81
CA ALA A 385 -13.95 -40.52 19.19
C ALA A 385 -12.77 -40.05 20.05
N TYR A 386 -13.08 -39.70 21.30
CA TYR A 386 -12.12 -39.22 22.28
C TYR A 386 -12.23 -40.07 23.55
N GLU A 387 -11.16 -40.10 24.33
CA GLU A 387 -11.06 -40.86 25.57
C GLU A 387 -10.74 -39.92 26.74
N ASN A 388 -11.19 -40.31 27.93
CA ASN A 388 -10.95 -39.57 29.17
C ASN A 388 -9.80 -40.18 29.95
N MET A 389 -8.98 -39.32 30.54
CA MET A 389 -8.06 -39.67 31.61
C MET A 389 -8.54 -38.98 32.88
N SER A 390 -8.73 -39.72 33.96
CA SER A 390 -9.15 -39.18 35.25
C SER A 390 -8.06 -39.36 36.31
N THR A 391 -7.83 -38.33 37.11
CA THR A 391 -6.87 -38.33 38.22
C THR A 391 -7.48 -37.62 39.43
N PRO A 392 -7.21 -38.07 40.67
CA PRO A 392 -7.58 -37.32 41.85
C PRO A 392 -6.79 -36.00 41.94
N PHE A 393 -7.35 -35.01 42.65
CA PHE A 393 -6.70 -33.73 42.93
C PHE A 393 -6.86 -33.28 44.38
#